data_AF-A0A0D2IP45-F1
#
_entry.id   AF-A0A0D2IP45-F1
#
_cell.length_a   1.000
_cell.length_b   1.000
_cell.length_c   1.000
_cell.angle_alpha   90.00
_cell.angle_beta   90.00
_cell.angle_gamma   90.00
#
_symmetry.space_group_name_H-M   'P 1'
#
loop_
_entity.id
_entity.type
_entity.pdbx_description
1 polymer ?
#
loop_
_entity_poly.entity_id
_entity_poly.type
_entity_poly.pdbx_seq_one_letter_code
_entity_poly.pdbx_strand_id
1 'polypeptide(L)'
;MGFNDQEIVALSAAHNLGPCHGDRSGFEGKWVNNPTRFSNTYFKLLKMHDWKKTKLANGPEQFVYVDEDLEGGEADGEAEELMMLPTDMALLHDPSFRAWVDKYAEDKELFFRDFAKVFAKLLELGI
;
A
#
# COMPACT_ATOMS: atom_id res chain seq x y z
N MET A 1 17.67 -7.33 8.88
CA MET A 1 17.17 -6.06 9.46
C MET A 1 16.51 -6.22 10.84
N GLY A 2 16.27 -7.44 11.37
CA GLY A 2 15.80 -7.60 12.76
C GLY A 2 14.32 -7.31 13.02
N PHE A 3 13.49 -7.35 11.96
CA PHE A 3 12.04 -7.21 12.04
C PHE A 3 11.37 -8.57 11.90
N ASN A 4 10.34 -8.81 12.70
CA ASN A 4 9.46 -9.97 12.55
C ASN A 4 8.33 -9.68 11.54
N ASP A 5 7.52 -10.70 11.23
CA ASP A 5 6.43 -10.63 10.25
C ASP A 5 5.41 -9.51 10.52
N GLN A 6 5.01 -9.34 11.79
CA GLN A 6 4.10 -8.27 12.19
C GLN A 6 4.72 -6.89 11.93
N GLU A 7 5.99 -6.71 12.29
CA GLU A 7 6.72 -5.46 12.13
C GLU A 7 6.94 -5.12 10.66
N ILE A 8 7.22 -6.12 9.82
CA ILE A 8 7.34 -5.98 8.37
C ILE A 8 6.01 -5.49 7.79
N VAL A 9 4.90 -6.16 8.11
CA VAL A 9 3.56 -5.78 7.61
C VAL A 9 3.18 -4.38 8.06
N ALA A 10 3.45 -4.02 9.33
CA ALA A 10 3.18 -2.69 9.83
C ALA A 10 3.96 -1.63 9.03
N LEU A 11 5.27 -1.81 8.83
CA LEU A 11 6.10 -0.85 8.10
C LEU A 11 5.70 -0.70 6.63
N SER A 12 5.28 -1.78 5.96
CA SER A 12 4.80 -1.74 4.57
C SER A 12 3.60 -0.79 4.38
N ALA A 13 2.80 -0.56 5.42
CA ALA A 13 1.68 0.38 5.38
C ALA A 13 2.10 1.85 5.21
N ALA A 14 3.39 2.17 5.32
CA ALA A 14 3.90 3.49 4.95
C ALA A 14 3.54 3.89 3.51
N HIS A 15 3.30 2.90 2.63
CA HIS A 15 2.74 3.09 1.28
C HIS A 15 1.35 3.76 1.27
N ASN A 16 0.69 3.92 2.42
CA ASN A 16 -0.47 4.80 2.53
C ASN A 16 -0.15 6.28 2.20
N LEU A 17 1.13 6.68 2.26
CA LEU A 17 1.57 8.04 2.02
C LEU A 17 2.35 8.15 0.70
N GLY A 18 2.00 9.16 -0.09
CA GLY A 18 2.63 9.47 -1.38
C GLY A 18 2.29 8.49 -2.51
N PRO A 19 2.76 8.78 -3.74
CA PRO A 19 2.74 7.87 -4.87
C PRO A 19 4.14 7.34 -5.22
N CYS A 20 4.19 6.29 -6.06
CA CYS A 20 5.36 5.98 -6.85
C CYS A 20 5.54 6.98 -8.00
N HIS A 21 6.77 7.10 -8.49
CA HIS A 21 7.10 7.94 -9.65
C HIS A 21 7.97 7.14 -10.63
N GLY A 22 7.52 7.04 -11.88
CA GLY A 22 8.14 6.20 -12.89
C GLY A 22 9.57 6.61 -13.25
N ASP A 23 9.92 7.88 -13.09
CA ASP A 23 11.27 8.40 -13.31
C ASP A 23 12.24 8.10 -12.14
N ARG A 24 11.73 7.69 -10.97
CA ARG A 24 12.53 7.37 -9.77
C ARG A 24 12.66 5.88 -9.53
N SER A 25 11.54 5.15 -9.51
CA SER A 25 11.50 3.72 -9.18
C SER A 25 11.12 2.83 -10.37
N GLY A 26 10.59 3.41 -11.44
CA GLY A 26 9.99 2.67 -12.55
C GLY A 26 8.53 2.25 -12.29
N PHE A 27 8.01 2.37 -11.07
CA PHE A 27 6.59 2.16 -10.75
C PHE A 27 5.83 3.49 -10.79
N GLU A 28 4.53 3.47 -11.01
CA GLU A 28 3.73 4.68 -11.18
C GLU A 28 2.40 4.59 -10.40
N GLY A 29 1.98 5.71 -9.82
CA GLY A 29 0.64 5.86 -9.23
C GLY A 29 0.60 5.81 -7.71
N LYS A 30 -0.60 6.03 -7.17
CA LYS A 30 -0.90 6.11 -5.73
C LYS A 30 -1.49 4.80 -5.22
N TRP A 31 -1.16 4.43 -3.98
CA TRP A 31 -1.77 3.26 -3.32
C TRP A 31 -3.18 3.53 -2.77
N VAL A 32 -3.49 4.79 -2.45
CA VAL A 32 -4.74 5.23 -1.85
C VAL A 32 -5.23 6.54 -2.45
N ASN A 33 -6.53 6.80 -2.39
CA ASN A 33 -7.15 8.00 -2.98
C ASN A 33 -6.63 9.31 -2.35
N ASN A 34 -6.40 9.32 -1.02
CA ASN A 34 -5.85 10.47 -0.29
C ASN A 34 -4.44 10.16 0.25
N PRO A 35 -3.39 10.30 -0.59
CA PRO A 35 -2.01 9.91 -0.25
C PRO A 35 -1.30 10.90 0.69
N THR A 36 -1.99 11.93 1.19
CA THR A 36 -1.41 12.93 2.11
C THR A 36 -1.86 12.75 3.56
N ARG A 37 -2.74 11.77 3.82
CA ARG A 37 -3.29 11.50 5.15
C ARG A 37 -3.00 10.08 5.60
N PHE A 38 -2.27 9.95 6.70
CA PHE A 38 -1.98 8.65 7.30
C PHE A 38 -3.25 7.97 7.84
N SER A 39 -3.54 6.75 7.38
CA SER A 39 -4.69 5.93 7.75
C SER A 39 -4.43 4.43 7.53
N ASN A 40 -5.36 3.58 7.94
CA ASN A 40 -5.35 2.15 7.60
C ASN A 40 -6.00 1.84 6.24
N THR A 41 -6.27 2.86 5.41
CA THR A 41 -6.92 2.69 4.12
C THR A 41 -6.11 1.80 3.18
N TYR A 42 -4.77 1.84 3.24
CA TYR A 42 -3.90 0.95 2.47
C TYR A 42 -4.30 -0.53 2.62
N PHE A 43 -4.43 -1.04 3.85
CA PHE A 43 -4.82 -2.44 4.09
C PHE A 43 -6.25 -2.75 3.63
N LYS A 44 -7.16 -1.78 3.77
CA LYS A 44 -8.55 -1.93 3.34
C LYS A 44 -8.63 -2.08 1.82
N LEU A 45 -8.01 -1.17 1.07
CA LEU A 45 -8.02 -1.20 -0.39
C LEU A 45 -7.26 -2.41 -0.94
N LEU A 46 -6.11 -2.75 -0.34
CA LEU A 46 -5.34 -3.94 -0.69
C LEU A 46 -6.22 -5.20 -0.66
N LYS A 47 -7.08 -5.35 0.35
CA LYS A 47 -8.00 -6.50 0.47
C LYS A 47 -9.28 -6.39 -0.37
N MET A 48 -9.76 -5.17 -0.62
CA MET A 48 -11.11 -4.93 -1.16
C MET A 48 -11.17 -5.11 -2.68
N HIS A 49 -10.09 -4.75 -3.38
CA HIS A 49 -10.11 -4.69 -4.83
C HIS A 49 -9.52 -5.94 -5.49
N ASP A 50 -10.08 -6.26 -6.65
CA ASP A 50 -9.52 -7.26 -7.56
C ASP A 50 -8.45 -6.60 -8.45
N TRP A 51 -7.21 -6.74 -8.02
CA TRP A 51 -6.06 -6.12 -8.67
C TRP A 51 -5.69 -6.79 -10.00
N LYS A 52 -5.65 -6.01 -11.08
CA LYS A 52 -5.22 -6.49 -12.41
C LYS A 52 -3.72 -6.30 -12.60
N LYS A 53 -3.00 -7.37 -12.94
CA LYS A 53 -1.55 -7.30 -13.22
C LYS A 53 -1.31 -6.59 -14.56
N THR A 54 -0.52 -5.52 -14.54
CA THR A 54 -0.24 -4.65 -15.68
C THR A 54 1.26 -4.45 -15.83
N LYS A 55 1.77 -4.57 -17.06
CA LYS A 55 3.16 -4.25 -17.39
C LYS A 55 3.24 -2.80 -17.88
N LEU A 56 4.00 -1.98 -17.18
CA LEU A 56 4.21 -0.59 -17.54
C LEU A 56 5.11 -0.46 -18.78
N ALA A 57 4.95 0.64 -19.52
CA ALA A 57 5.74 0.92 -20.72
C ALA A 57 7.25 1.01 -20.44
N ASN A 58 7.63 1.46 -19.25
CA ASN A 58 9.02 1.55 -18.78
C ASN A 58 9.57 0.21 -18.23
N GLY A 59 8.78 -0.87 -18.19
CA GLY A 59 9.25 -2.23 -17.95
C GLY A 59 8.64 -2.96 -16.75
N PRO A 60 8.59 -2.37 -15.54
CA PRO A 60 8.10 -3.04 -14.34
C PRO A 60 6.65 -3.54 -14.47
N GLU A 61 6.37 -4.64 -13.76
CA GLU A 61 5.01 -5.13 -13.60
C GLU A 61 4.46 -4.66 -12.25
N GLN A 62 3.29 -4.05 -12.28
CA GLN A 62 2.54 -3.65 -11.09
C GLN A 62 1.11 -4.16 -11.16
N PHE A 63 0.36 -3.89 -10.12
CA PHE A 63 -1.05 -4.26 -10.00
C PHE A 63 -1.87 -2.99 -10.00
N VAL A 64 -2.95 -2.95 -10.76
CA VAL A 64 -3.76 -1.76 -10.98
C VAL A 64 -5.22 -2.06 -10.69
N TYR A 65 -5.89 -1.11 -10.06
CA TYR A 65 -7.33 -1.07 -9.92
C TYR A 65 -7.84 0.28 -10.44
N VAL A 66 -8.86 0.23 -11.29
CA VAL A 66 -9.59 1.39 -11.78
C VAL A 66 -11.03 1.19 -11.35
N ASP A 67 -11.61 2.18 -10.68
CA ASP A 67 -13.03 2.18 -10.37
C ASP A 67 -13.81 2.54 -11.65
N GLU A 68 -14.43 1.52 -12.24
CA GLU A 68 -15.20 1.64 -13.49
C GLU A 68 -16.53 2.38 -13.27
N ASP A 69 -17.01 2.52 -12.02
CA ASP A 69 -18.28 3.16 -11.67
C ASP A 69 -18.14 4.66 -11.34
N LEU A 70 -16.91 5.16 -11.16
CA LEU A 70 -16.64 6.60 -10.99
C LEU A 70 -16.70 7.33 -12.35
N GLU A 71 -17.92 7.60 -12.82
CA GLU A 71 -18.14 8.56 -13.91
C GLU A 71 -17.74 9.98 -13.45
N GLY A 72 -16.63 10.50 -13.99
CA GLY A 72 -16.32 11.94 -13.94
C GLY A 72 -15.59 12.43 -12.69
N GLY A 73 -14.35 11.98 -12.49
CA GLY A 73 -13.37 12.70 -11.66
C GLY A 73 -13.22 14.15 -12.14
N GLU A 74 -13.13 15.09 -11.20
CA GLU A 74 -13.15 16.54 -11.44
C GLU A 74 -12.32 16.98 -12.66
N ALA A 75 -12.96 17.75 -13.56
CA ALA A 75 -12.49 18.66 -14.63
C ALA A 75 -11.25 18.34 -15.52
N ASP A 76 -10.35 17.46 -15.11
CA ASP A 76 -9.17 16.92 -15.82
C ASP A 76 -9.17 15.37 -15.78
N GLY A 77 -10.34 14.77 -15.52
CA GLY A 77 -10.56 13.41 -15.02
C GLY A 77 -9.95 12.24 -15.80
N GLU A 78 -8.75 11.84 -15.40
CA GLU A 78 -8.37 10.43 -15.42
C GLU A 78 -9.14 9.71 -14.30
N ALA A 79 -9.61 8.48 -14.58
CA ALA A 79 -10.23 7.64 -13.56
C ALA A 79 -9.29 7.52 -12.34
N GLU A 80 -9.83 7.41 -11.12
CA GLU A 80 -8.99 7.26 -9.92
C GLU A 80 -8.28 5.91 -9.92
N GLU A 81 -7.17 5.84 -10.64
CA GLU A 81 -6.33 4.66 -10.74
C GLU A 81 -5.53 4.50 -9.46
N LEU A 82 -5.64 3.32 -8.86
CA LEU A 82 -4.85 2.88 -7.73
C LEU A 82 -3.89 1.79 -8.18
N MET A 83 -2.77 1.68 -7.47
CA MET A 83 -1.79 0.65 -7.71
C MET A 83 -1.41 -0.14 -6.46
N MET A 84 -0.88 -1.34 -6.67
CA MET A 84 -0.13 -2.15 -5.70
C MET A 84 1.16 -2.66 -6.35
N LEU A 85 2.24 -2.72 -5.58
CA LEU A 85 3.49 -3.36 -6.00
C LEU A 85 3.37 -4.88 -5.88
N PRO A 86 4.22 -5.66 -6.58
CA PRO A 86 4.35 -7.09 -6.32
C PRO A 86 4.64 -7.41 -4.84
N THR A 87 5.35 -6.53 -4.13
CA THR A 87 5.63 -6.66 -2.70
C THR A 87 4.41 -6.42 -1.82
N ASP A 88 3.48 -5.55 -2.25
CA ASP A 88 2.21 -5.33 -1.52
C ASP A 88 1.32 -6.58 -1.65
N MET A 89 1.25 -7.16 -2.86
CA MET A 89 0.50 -8.40 -3.10
C MET A 89 1.05 -9.58 -2.29
N ALA A 90 2.37 -9.64 -2.07
CA ALA A 90 2.99 -10.65 -1.23
C ALA A 90 2.44 -10.66 0.21
N LEU A 91 1.99 -9.51 0.73
CA LEU A 91 1.36 -9.43 2.05
C LEU A 91 0.01 -10.17 2.12
N LEU A 92 -0.68 -10.33 0.98
CA LEU A 92 -1.92 -11.09 0.90
C LEU A 92 -1.71 -12.58 0.67
N HIS A 93 -0.62 -12.95 0.00
CA HIS A 93 -0.32 -14.33 -0.39
C HIS A 93 0.37 -15.13 0.71
N ASP A 94 1.18 -14.48 1.55
CA ASP A 94 1.80 -15.14 2.70
C ASP A 94 0.80 -15.24 3.88
N PRO A 95 0.48 -16.44 4.40
CA PRO A 95 -0.50 -16.60 5.48
C PRO A 95 -0.12 -15.87 6.78
N SER A 96 1.17 -15.78 7.11
CA SER A 96 1.64 -15.10 8.32
C SER A 96 1.47 -13.58 8.20
N PHE A 97 1.72 -13.03 7.01
CA PHE A 97 1.51 -11.60 6.74
C PHE A 97 0.03 -11.27 6.63
N ARG A 98 -0.74 -12.12 5.95
CA ARG A 98 -2.17 -11.92 5.73
C ARG A 98 -2.93 -11.76 7.05
N ALA A 99 -2.58 -12.56 8.06
CA ALA A 99 -3.18 -12.45 9.39
C ALA A 99 -3.00 -11.05 10.02
N TRP A 100 -1.89 -10.35 9.74
CA TRP A 100 -1.65 -8.98 10.20
C TRP A 100 -2.31 -7.94 9.31
N VAL A 101 -2.32 -8.15 7.99
CA VAL A 101 -3.07 -7.31 7.04
C VAL A 101 -4.56 -7.27 7.42
N ASP A 102 -5.14 -8.43 7.73
CA ASP A 102 -6.55 -8.53 8.13
C ASP A 102 -6.82 -7.76 9.44
N LYS A 103 -5.98 -7.95 10.46
CA LYS A 103 -6.09 -7.22 11.74
C LYS A 103 -5.97 -5.71 11.56
N TYR A 104 -5.01 -5.24 10.77
CA TYR A 104 -4.81 -3.80 10.58
C TYR A 104 -5.86 -3.14 9.67
N ALA A 105 -6.45 -3.90 8.75
CA ALA A 105 -7.61 -3.42 7.99
C ALA A 105 -8.84 -3.20 8.90
N GLU A 106 -9.05 -4.09 9.87
CA GLU A 106 -10.19 -4.07 10.81
C GLU A 106 -9.98 -3.10 11.97
N ASP A 107 -8.79 -3.08 12.57
CA ASP A 107 -8.46 -2.28 13.76
C ASP A 107 -7.38 -1.23 13.45
N LYS A 108 -7.84 0.01 13.21
CA LYS A 108 -7.00 1.17 12.93
C LYS A 108 -6.15 1.58 14.13
N GLU A 109 -6.65 1.44 15.36
CA GLU A 109 -5.92 1.88 16.57
C GLU A 109 -4.78 0.90 16.89
N LEU A 110 -5.02 -0.40 16.70
CA LEU A 110 -4.00 -1.44 16.75
C LEU A 110 -2.88 -1.15 15.74
N PHE A 111 -3.26 -0.85 14.49
CA PHE A 111 -2.30 -0.48 13.45
C PHE A 111 -1.46 0.74 13.84
N PHE A 112 -2.09 1.84 14.27
CA PHE A 112 -1.38 3.07 14.61
C PHE A 112 -0.40 2.88 15.77
N ARG A 113 -0.81 2.15 16.81
CA ARG A 113 0.05 1.83 17.95
C ARG A 113 1.28 1.03 17.53
N ASP A 114 1.07 -0.01 16.74
CA ASP A 114 2.15 -0.91 16.33
C ASP A 114 3.08 -0.21 15.32
N PHE A 115 2.53 0.52 14.33
CA PHE A 115 3.32 1.29 13.36
C PHE A 115 4.22 2.31 14.06
N ALA A 116 3.69 3.10 14.99
CA ALA A 116 4.47 4.11 15.70
C ALA A 116 5.66 3.48 16.45
N LYS A 117 5.43 2.36 17.13
CA LYS A 117 6.47 1.62 17.86
C LYS A 117 7.54 1.07 16.91
N VAL A 118 7.13 0.45 15.81
CA VAL A 118 8.04 -0.21 14.87
C VAL A 118 8.80 0.81 14.02
N PHE A 119 8.17 1.93 13.67
CA PHE A 119 8.83 3.04 12.97
C PHE A 119 9.89 3.70 13.85
N ALA A 120 9.60 3.92 15.15
CA ALA A 120 10.63 4.36 16.11
C ALA A 120 11.79 3.37 16.18
N LYS A 121 11.49 2.06 16.30
CA LYS A 121 12.51 1.00 16.24
C LYS A 121 13.35 1.06 14.95
N LEU A 122 12.74 1.29 13.79
CA LEU A 122 13.43 1.41 12.50
C LEU A 122 14.42 2.58 12.50
N LEU A 123 14.00 3.74 13.00
CA LEU A 123 14.87 4.93 13.08
C LEU A 123 16.02 4.76 14.08
N GLU A 124 15.78 4.04 15.17
CA GLU A 124 16.74 3.85 16.26
C GLU A 124 17.64 2.62 16.07
N LEU A 125 17.35 1.74 15.09
CA LEU A 125 18.07 0.46 14.96
C LEU A 125 19.55 0.63 14.62
N GLY A 126 19.94 1.78 14.05
CA GLY A 126 21.33 2.22 13.94
C GLY A 126 22.28 1.26 13.20
N ILE A 127 21.78 0.50 12.23
CA ILE A 127 22.65 -0.26 11.31
C ILE A 127 23.35 0.73 10.37
#